data_AF-A0A0A5G9U5-F1
#
_entry.id   AF-A0A0A5G9U5-F1
#
_cell.length_a   1.000
_cell.length_b   1.000
_cell.length_c   1.000
_cell.angle_alpha   90.00
_cell.angle_beta   90.00
_cell.angle_gamma   90.00
#
_symmetry.space_group_name_H-M   'P 1'
#
loop_
_entity.id
_entity.type
_entity.pdbx_description
1 polymer ?
#
loop_
_entity_poly.entity_id
_entity_poly.type
_entity_poly.pdbx_seq_one_letter_code
_entity_poly.pdbx_strand_id
1 'polypeptide(L)' 'MCKNILNEIESYREKMVQLTATLPLSSEEVVEVSSKLDCLLNEYEKTKTK' A
#
# COMPACT_ATOMS: atom_id res chain seq x y z
N MET A 1 16.82 4.98 -4.50
CA MET A 1 16.02 4.12 -3.59
C MET A 1 14.60 4.64 -3.41
N CYS A 2 14.38 5.86 -2.89
CA CYS A 2 13.02 6.35 -2.55
C CYS A 2 12.01 6.43 -3.73
N LYS A 3 12.46 6.64 -4.97
CA LYS A 3 11.56 6.65 -6.15
C LYS A 3 10.87 5.31 -6.40
N ASN A 4 11.50 4.19 -6.00
CA ASN A 4 10.92 2.86 -6.22
C ASN A 4 9.80 2.58 -5.22
N ILE A 5 10.05 2.88 -3.93
CA ILE A 5 9.07 2.70 -2.85
C ILE A 5 7.83 3.56 -3.08
N LEU A 6 7.99 4.82 -3.51
CA LEU A 6 6.84 5.69 -3.81
C LEU A 6 5.99 5.17 -4.97
N ASN A 7 6.61 4.59 -6.02
CA ASN A 7 5.87 3.98 -7.12
C ASN A 7 5.10 2.73 -6.65
N GLU A 8 5.70 1.92 -5.78
CA GLU A 8 5.02 0.75 -5.21
C GLU A 8 3.85 1.18 -4.31
N ILE A 9 4.04 2.18 -3.45
CA ILE A 9 2.97 2.76 -2.62
C ILE A 9 1.80 3.20 -3.50
N GLU A 10 2.04 3.97 -4.55
CA GLU A 10 0.96 4.44 -5.42
C GLU A 10 0.26 3.29 -6.15
N SER A 11 1.03 2.31 -6.63
CA SER A 11 0.46 1.12 -7.29
C SER A 11 -0.45 0.32 -6.35
N TYR A 12 -0.03 0.11 -5.10
CA TYR A 12 -0.85 -0.57 -4.09
C TYR A 12 -2.04 0.27 -3.64
N ARG A 13 -1.90 1.59 -3.59
CA ARG A 13 -2.99 2.53 -3.30
C ARG A 13 -4.08 2.47 -4.38
N GLU A 14 -3.70 2.51 -5.65
CA GLU A 14 -4.65 2.34 -6.77
C GLU A 14 -5.35 0.98 -6.71
N LYS A 15 -4.60 -0.10 -6.44
CA LYS A 15 -5.16 -1.44 -6.27
C LYS A 15 -6.17 -1.50 -5.11
N MET A 16 -5.88 -0.84 -3.99
CA MET A 16 -6.79 -0.75 -2.85
C MET A 16 -8.09 -0.02 -3.22
N VAL A 17 -8.01 1.09 -3.95
CA VAL A 17 -9.20 1.82 -4.42
C VAL A 17 -10.06 0.94 -5.33
N GLN A 18 -9.44 0.20 -6.26
CA GLN A 18 -10.18 -0.70 -7.16
C GLN A 18 -10.83 -1.87 -6.41
N LEU A 19 -10.11 -2.49 -5.48
CA LEU A 19 -10.63 -3.61 -4.70
C LEU A 19 -11.75 -3.16 -3.75
N THR A 20 -11.60 -2.04 -3.06
CA THR A 20 -12.62 -1.54 -2.12
C THR A 20 -13.88 -1.01 -2.80
N ALA A 21 -13.82 -0.70 -4.11
CA ALA A 21 -15.00 -0.38 -4.90
C ALA A 21 -15.89 -1.61 -5.18
N THR A 22 -15.34 -2.82 -5.08
CA THR A 22 -16.02 -4.06 -5.47
C THR A 22 -16.12 -5.10 -4.36
N LEU A 23 -15.19 -5.07 -3.41
CA LEU A 23 -15.07 -6.00 -2.29
C LEU A 23 -15.28 -5.28 -0.95
N PRO A 24 -15.87 -5.95 0.05
CA PRO A 24 -15.90 -5.45 1.41
C PRO A 24 -14.49 -5.20 1.95
N LEU A 25 -14.34 -4.22 2.83
CA LEU A 25 -13.04 -3.90 3.47
C LEU A 25 -12.43 -5.08 4.25
N SER A 26 -13.26 -6.01 4.69
CA SER A 26 -12.85 -7.22 5.41
C SER A 26 -12.51 -8.40 4.48
N SER A 27 -12.60 -8.22 3.15
CA SER A 27 -12.15 -9.22 2.20
C SER A 27 -10.66 -9.47 2.37
N GLU A 28 -10.25 -10.74 2.33
CA GLU A 28 -8.84 -11.15 2.45
C GLU A 28 -7.94 -10.37 1.47
N GLU A 29 -8.38 -10.16 0.24
CA GLU A 29 -7.64 -9.40 -0.77
C GLU A 29 -7.43 -7.93 -0.38
N VAL A 30 -8.45 -7.29 0.20
CA VAL A 30 -8.35 -5.89 0.66
C VAL A 30 -7.43 -5.82 1.89
N VAL A 31 -7.56 -6.76 2.81
CA VAL A 31 -6.73 -6.84 4.01
C VAL A 31 -5.26 -7.06 3.65
N GLU A 32 -4.96 -7.97 2.73
CA GLU A 32 -3.61 -8.20 2.22
C GLU A 32 -3.01 -6.96 1.56
N VAL A 33 -3.77 -6.30 0.68
CA VAL A 33 -3.33 -5.08 0.00
C VAL A 33 -3.09 -3.95 0.99
N SER A 34 -3.98 -3.79 1.98
CA SER A 34 -3.81 -2.79 3.04
C SER A 34 -2.56 -3.05 3.89
N SER A 35 -2.28 -4.31 4.22
CA SER A 35 -1.11 -4.71 5.01
C SER A 35 0.20 -4.46 4.24
N LYS A 36 0.21 -4.74 2.93
CA LYS A 36 1.37 -4.45 2.05
C LYS A 36 1.59 -2.95 1.92
N LEU A 37 0.52 -2.16 1.76
CA LEU A 37 0.60 -0.70 1.69
C LEU A 37 1.17 -0.12 2.99
N ASP A 38 0.72 -0.59 4.15
CA ASP A 38 1.23 -0.17 5.47
C ASP A 38 2.73 -0.49 5.62
N CYS A 39 3.15 -1.69 5.20
CA CYS A 39 4.57 -2.08 5.21
C CYS A 39 5.45 -1.15 4.35
N LEU A 40 4.99 -0.81 3.14
CA LEU A 40 5.71 0.09 2.23
C LEU A 40 5.78 1.53 2.79
N LEU A 41 4.69 2.01 3.39
CA LEU A 41 4.65 3.32 4.05
C LEU A 41 5.63 3.38 5.22
N ASN A 42 5.65 2.34 6.06
CA ASN A 42 6.60 2.23 7.17
C ASN A 42 8.06 2.18 6.69
N GLU A 43 8.34 1.47 5.60
CA GLU A 43 9.68 1.45 5.00
C GLU A 43 10.06 2.84 4.47
N TYR A 44 9.14 3.51 3.77
CA TYR A 44 9.36 4.86 3.29
C TYR A 44 9.67 5.85 4.41
N GLU A 45 8.90 5.83 5.50
CA GLU A 45 9.11 6.71 6.65
C GLU A 45 10.47 6.43 7.33
N LYS A 46 10.91 5.16 7.41
CA LYS A 46 12.27 4.82 7.84
C LYS A 46 13.34 5.41 6.93
N THR A 47 13.10 5.49 5.61
CA THR A 47 14.05 6.14 4.68
C THR A 47 14.09 7.66 4.78
N LYS A 48 12.98 8.30 5.20
CA LYS A 48 12.90 9.76 5.44
C LYS A 48 13.51 10.19 6.77
N THR A 49 13.53 9.31 7.76
CA THR A 49 13.99 9.61 9.12
C THR A 49 15.50 9.36 9.29
N LYS A 50 16.28 9.41 8.20
CA LYS A 50 17.72 9.21 8.19
C LYS A 50 18.42 10.40 7.56
#